data_AF-A0A1J4YH91-F1
#
_entry.id   AF-A0A1J4YH91-F1
#
_cell.length_a   1.000
_cell.length_b   1.000
_cell.length_c   1.000
_cell.angle_alpha   90.00
_cell.angle_beta   90.00
_cell.angle_gamma   90.00
#
_symmetry.space_group_name_H-M   'P 1'
#
loop_
_entity.id
_entity.type
_entity.pdbx_description
1 polymer ?
#
loop_
_entity_poly.entity_id
_entity_poly.type
_entity_poly.pdbx_seq_one_letter_code
_entity_poly.pdbx_strand_id
1 'polypeptide(L)'
;MADKVISTFNKNSREKVRVMFTNYQNRDLLDIRACVETDEGLAPTKKGLTISIELIPKLREALEKAEKEIPVKKEEPAPKE
;
A
#
# COMPACT_ATOMS: atom_id res chain seq x y z
N MET A 1 -4.73 3.19 19.05
CA MET A 1 -5.74 3.07 17.97
C MET A 1 -5.65 1.66 17.39
N ALA A 2 -6.79 1.06 17.03
CA ALA A 2 -6.79 -0.19 16.27
C ALA A 2 -6.29 0.07 14.84
N ASP A 3 -5.74 -0.96 14.20
CA ASP A 3 -5.36 -0.90 12.79
C ASP A 3 -6.57 -0.52 11.91
N LYS A 4 -6.38 0.46 11.03
CA LYS A 4 -7.43 0.95 10.13
C LYS A 4 -6.99 0.78 8.68
N VAL A 5 -7.70 -0.06 7.95
CA VAL A 5 -7.50 -0.20 6.50
C VAL A 5 -8.04 1.04 5.79
N ILE A 6 -7.20 1.64 4.96
CA ILE A 6 -7.55 2.83 4.17
C ILE A 6 -7.88 2.45 2.74
N SER A 7 -7.09 1.55 2.16
CA SER A 7 -7.34 1.04 0.81
C SER A 7 -6.69 -0.32 0.62
N THR A 8 -7.20 -1.09 -0.33
CA THR A 8 -6.59 -2.34 -0.80
C THR A 8 -6.82 -2.45 -2.30
N PHE A 9 -5.79 -2.75 -3.07
CA PHE A 9 -5.86 -2.89 -4.53
C PHE A 9 -5.00 -4.04 -5.03
N ASN A 10 -5.33 -4.60 -6.19
CA ASN A 10 -4.60 -5.73 -6.74
C ASN A 10 -3.26 -5.26 -7.33
N LYS A 11 -2.15 -5.87 -6.92
CA LYS A 11 -0.83 -5.67 -7.51
C LYS A 11 -0.63 -6.56 -8.74
N ASN A 12 -1.10 -7.80 -8.63
CA ASN A 12 -1.12 -8.82 -9.68
C ASN A 12 -2.19 -9.87 -9.33
N SER A 13 -2.27 -10.97 -10.08
CA SER A 13 -3.27 -12.03 -9.87
C SER A 13 -3.19 -12.75 -8.52
N ARG A 14 -2.12 -12.58 -7.73
CA ARG A 14 -1.91 -13.29 -6.44
C ARG A 14 -1.63 -12.37 -5.25
N GLU A 15 -1.15 -11.15 -5.49
CA GLU A 15 -0.77 -10.17 -4.47
C GLU A 15 -1.71 -8.95 -4.52
N LYS A 16 -2.20 -8.53 -3.35
CA LYS A 16 -2.92 -7.26 -3.14
C LYS A 16 -2.04 -6.31 -2.33
N VAL A 17 -1.95 -5.04 -2.69
CA VAL A 17 -1.35 -4.01 -1.83
C VAL A 17 -2.40 -3.50 -0.86
N ARG A 18 -2.13 -3.59 0.43
CA ARG A 18 -2.97 -3.07 1.51
C ARG A 18 -2.29 -1.85 2.13
N VAL A 19 -3.04 -0.77 2.27
CA VAL A 19 -2.61 0.47 2.92
C VAL A 19 -3.42 0.64 4.19
N MET A 20 -2.75 0.72 5.34
CA MET A 20 -3.38 0.82 6.65
C MET A 20 -2.65 1.79 7.58
N PHE A 21 -3.40 2.42 8.47
CA PHE A 21 -2.83 3.07 9.64
C PHE A 21 -2.68 2.05 10.77
N THR A 22 -1.56 2.12 11.46
CA THR A 22 -1.28 1.32 12.65
C THR A 22 -0.65 2.20 13.72
N ASN A 23 -0.69 1.76 14.97
CA ASN A 23 -0.03 2.44 16.07
C ASN A 23 0.94 1.47 16.75
N TYR A 24 2.20 1.87 16.87
CA TYR A 24 3.22 1.09 17.56
C TYR A 24 3.96 1.98 18.54
N GLN A 25 3.97 1.61 19.82
CA GLN A 25 4.63 2.37 20.90
C GLN A 25 4.24 3.86 20.92
N ASN A 26 2.94 4.18 20.82
CA ASN A 26 2.41 5.54 20.73
C ASN A 26 2.87 6.34 19.49
N ARG A 27 3.35 5.66 18.45
CA ARG A 27 3.63 6.28 17.16
C ARG A 27 2.63 5.82 16.13
N ASP A 28 1.99 6.79 15.48
CA ASP A 28 1.12 6.53 14.35
C ASP A 28 1.96 6.31 13.08
N LEU A 29 1.68 5.20 12.43
CA LEU A 29 2.42 4.72 11.28
C LEU A 29 1.46 4.43 10.13
N LEU A 30 1.92 4.70 8.91
CA LEU A 30 1.34 4.18 7.69
C LEU A 30 2.08 2.90 7.31
N ASP A 31 1.37 1.77 7.24
CA ASP A 31 1.89 0.51 6.69
C ASP A 31 1.30 0.28 5.30
N ILE A 32 2.18 0.13 4.31
CA ILE A 32 1.85 -0.22 2.93
C ILE A 32 2.50 -1.57 2.65
N ARG A 33 1.71 -2.62 2.49
CA ARG A 33 2.25 -3.99 2.43
C ARG A 33 1.56 -4.81 1.36
N ALA A 34 2.33 -5.66 0.69
CA ALA A 34 1.77 -6.69 -0.17
C ALA A 34 1.23 -7.82 0.70
N CYS A 35 -0.05 -8.12 0.55
CA CYS A 35 -0.72 -9.27 1.10
C CYS A 35 -0.97 -10.30 -0.01
N VAL A 36 -0.94 -11.58 0.34
CA VAL A 36 -1.33 -12.68 -0.53
C VAL A 36 -2.65 -13.25 -0.05
N GLU A 37 -3.48 -13.71 -0.98
CA GLU A 37 -4.70 -14.42 -0.65
C GLU A 37 -4.35 -15.88 -0.32
N THR A 38 -4.77 -16.34 0.85
CA THR A 38 -4.63 -17.71 1.33
C THR A 38 -6.01 -18.27 1.69
N ASP A 39 -6.13 -19.57 1.93
CA ASP A 39 -7.38 -20.21 2.38
C ASP A 39 -7.96 -19.59 3.67
N GLU A 40 -7.11 -18.98 4.50
CA GLU A 40 -7.51 -18.28 5.74
C GLU A 40 -7.78 -16.78 5.55
N GLY A 41 -7.60 -16.25 4.33
CA GLY A 41 -7.84 -14.85 3.98
C GLY A 41 -6.58 -14.09 3.55
N LEU A 42 -6.54 -12.78 3.78
CA LEU A 42 -5.42 -11.92 3.33
C LEU A 42 -4.25 -11.96 4.30
N ALA A 43 -3.21 -12.72 3.96
CA ALA A 43 -1.99 -12.82 4.76
C ALA A 43 -0.95 -11.75 4.36
N PRO A 44 -0.44 -10.94 5.32
CA PRO A 44 0.60 -9.95 5.04
C PRO A 44 1.94 -10.62 4.74
N THR A 45 2.65 -10.14 3.71
CA THR A 45 4.00 -10.62 3.39
C THR A 45 5.08 -9.76 4.03
N LYS A 46 6.34 -10.23 3.99
CA LYS A 46 7.51 -9.40 4.39
C LYS A 46 7.76 -8.22 3.45
N LYS A 47 7.13 -8.17 2.28
CA LYS A 47 7.26 -7.07 1.31
C LYS A 47 6.32 -5.93 1.70
N GLY A 48 6.86 -4.89 2.30
CA GLY A 48 6.10 -3.71 2.66
C GLY A 48 7.00 -2.58 3.13
N LEU A 49 6.40 -1.41 3.28
CA LEU A 49 7.02 -0.20 3.79
C LEU A 49 6.14 0.34 4.92
N THR A 50 6.77 0.55 6.07
CA THR A 50 6.14 1.23 7.20
C THR A 50 6.84 2.57 7.40
N ILE A 51 6.08 3.66 7.44
CA ILE A 51 6.61 5.01 7.67
C ILE A 51 5.78 5.75 8.72
N SER A 52 6.37 6.76 9.36
CA SER A 52 5.61 7.68 10.21
C SER A 52 4.56 8.43 9.40
N ILE A 53 3.38 8.68 9.98
CA ILE A 53 2.32 9.44 9.32
C ILE A 53 2.76 10.86 8.89
N GLU A 54 3.72 11.44 9.59
CA GLU A 54 4.30 12.76 9.28
C GLU A 54 5.05 12.78 7.93
N LEU A 55 5.47 11.62 7.43
CA LEU A 55 6.19 11.48 6.16
C LEU A 55 5.26 11.25 4.96
N ILE A 56 3.95 11.10 5.18
CA ILE A 56 2.95 10.94 4.11
C ILE A 56 3.02 12.04 3.04
N PRO A 57 3.10 13.35 3.37
CA PRO A 57 3.21 14.38 2.33
C PRO A 57 4.46 14.20 1.46
N LYS A 58 5.61 13.86 2.07
CA LYS A 58 6.84 13.59 1.32
C LYS A 58 6.73 12.35 0.44
N LEU A 59 6.08 11.29 0.93
CA LEU A 59 5.81 10.10 0.13
C LEU A 59 4.92 10.44 -1.08
N ARG A 60 3.86 11.24 -0.86
CA ARG A 60 2.98 11.68 -1.94
C ARG A 60 3.75 12.47 -3.00
N GLU A 61 4.55 13.46 -2.60
CA GLU A 61 5.37 14.24 -3.52
C GLU A 61 6.37 13.37 -4.31
N ALA A 62 6.95 12.35 -3.66
CA ALA A 62 7.85 11.41 -4.33
C ALA A 62 7.11 10.54 -5.37
N LEU A 63 5.90 10.07 -5.05
CA LEU A 63 5.06 9.32 -5.98
C LEU A 63 4.63 10.21 -7.16
N GLU A 64 4.18 11.43 -6.91
CA GLU A 64 3.80 12.39 -7.96
C GLU A 64 4.96 12.69 -8.92
N LYS A 65 6.19 12.76 -8.41
CA LYS A 65 7.40 12.89 -9.24
C LYS A 65 7.68 11.61 -10.01
N ALA A 66 7.56 10.45 -9.38
CA ALA A 66 7.76 9.16 -10.03
C ALA A 66 6.76 8.96 -11.18
N GLU A 67 5.48 9.32 -10.98
CA GLU A 67 4.43 9.25 -12.00
C GLU A 67 4.76 10.07 -13.25
N LYS A 68 5.41 11.24 -13.09
CA LYS A 68 5.85 12.08 -14.23
C LYS A 68 6.99 11.46 -15.04
N GLU A 69 7.81 10.63 -14.40
CA GLU A 69 8.95 9.96 -15.04
C GLU A 69 8.57 8.63 -15.69
N ILE A 70 7.32 8.15 -15.53
CA ILE A 70 6.87 6.90 -16.16
C ILE A 70 6.82 7.12 -17.68
N PRO A 71 7.69 6.46 -18.49
CA PRO A 71 7.50 6.46 -19.93
C PRO A 71 6.16 5.77 -20.19
N VAL A 72 5.26 6.44 -20.90
CA VAL A 72 3.90 5.94 -21.18
C VAL A 72 3.98 4.62 -21.95
N LYS A 73 4.12 3.51 -21.23
CA LYS A 73 3.68 2.19 -21.65
C LYS A 73 2.37 1.98 -20.93
N LYS A 74 1.28 2.12 -21.69
CA LYS A 74 -0.07 1.72 -21.26
C LYS A 74 0.03 0.29 -20.72
N GLU A 75 -0.16 0.12 -19.43
CA GLU A 75 -0.58 -1.14 -18.85
C GLU A 75 -1.82 -0.85 -18.02
N GLU A 76 -2.87 -1.60 -18.34
CA GLU A 76 -4.27 -1.34 -18.07
C GLU A 76 -4.62 -1.15 -16.58
N PRO A 77 -5.59 -0.27 -16.26
CA PRO A 77 -6.16 -0.19 -14.92
C PRO A 77 -6.84 -1.53 -14.59
N ALA A 78 -6.49 -2.08 -13.42
CA ALA A 78 -7.10 -3.29 -12.88
C ALA A 78 -8.65 -3.15 -12.84
N PRO A 79 -9.38 -4.22 -13.18
CA PRO A 79 -10.83 -4.20 -13.34
C PRO A 79 -11.53 -3.89 -12.01
N LYS A 80 -12.54 -3.03 -12.07
CA LYS A 80 -13.60 -2.95 -11.05
C LYS A 80 -14.71 -3.89 -11.51
N GLU A 81 -14.95 -4.96 -10.74
CA GLU A 81 -16.19 -5.74 -10.77
C GLU A 81 -17.31 -5.00 -10.02
#